data_AF-A0A9E2KKH3-F1
#
_entry.id   AF-A0A9E2KKH3-F1
#
_cell.length_a   1.000
_cell.length_b   1.000
_cell.length_c   1.000
_cell.angle_alpha   90.00
_cell.angle_beta   90.00
_cell.angle_gamma   90.00
#
_symmetry.space_group_name_H-M   'P 1'
#
loop_
_entity.id
_entity.type
_entity.pdbx_description
1 polymer ?
#
loop_
_entity_poly.entity_id
_entity_poly.type
_entity_poly.pdbx_seq_one_letter_code
_entity_poly.pdbx_strand_id
1 'polypeptide(L)'
;MLDCAMIGQILGDAGLLVSLLSGLLGALLGAWIGARSSAKLERERQLVELYARVFASFNELLRDRTPANLAALSAAVSGAMLVCSKQSEAILAELEKTVVSQEFDGMVRQGLMRELRESAQRDLKTFHRLA
;
A
#
# COMPACT_ATOMS: atom_id res chain seq x y z
N MET A 1 -18.99 10.92 -64.88
CA MET A 1 -18.41 9.65 -64.40
C MET A 1 -17.60 10.01 -63.16
N LEU A 2 -18.20 9.94 -61.97
CA LEU A 2 -17.43 9.98 -60.73
C LEU A 2 -16.76 8.61 -60.62
N ASP A 3 -15.44 8.58 -60.74
CA ASP A 3 -14.64 7.37 -60.66
C ASP A 3 -14.86 6.65 -59.32
N CYS A 4 -15.21 5.36 -59.40
CA CYS A 4 -15.27 4.45 -58.25
C CYS A 4 -13.96 4.45 -57.41
N ALA A 5 -12.85 4.91 -57.98
CA ALA A 5 -11.57 5.08 -57.29
C ALA A 5 -11.61 6.15 -56.18
N MET A 6 -12.36 7.24 -56.37
CA MET A 6 -12.40 8.36 -55.41
C MET A 6 -13.23 8.00 -54.15
N ILE A 7 -14.26 7.16 -54.32
CA ILE A 7 -15.06 6.64 -53.20
C ILE A 7 -14.24 5.64 -52.36
N GLY A 8 -13.37 4.84 -53.01
CA GLY A 8 -12.47 3.89 -52.34
C GLY A 8 -11.40 4.56 -51.46
N GLN A 9 -10.84 5.69 -51.91
CA GLN A 9 -9.86 6.47 -51.12
C GLN A 9 -10.49 7.09 -49.87
N ILE A 10 -11.68 7.68 -49.98
CA ILE A 10 -12.38 8.30 -48.85
C ILE A 10 -12.80 7.23 -47.81
N LEU A 11 -13.21 6.04 -48.26
CA LEU A 11 -13.52 4.92 -47.36
C LEU A 11 -12.26 4.37 -46.65
N GLY A 12 -11.12 4.32 -47.35
CA GLY A 12 -9.84 3.86 -46.81
C GLY A 12 -9.27 4.79 -45.73
N ASP A 13 -9.31 6.10 -45.98
CA ASP A 13 -8.84 7.11 -45.03
C ASP A 13 -9.72 7.17 -43.77
N ALA A 14 -11.04 6.98 -43.91
CA ALA A 14 -11.95 6.87 -42.76
C ALA A 14 -11.64 5.64 -41.89
N GLY A 15 -11.31 4.49 -42.51
CA GLY A 15 -10.92 3.27 -41.78
C GLY A 15 -9.61 3.44 -41.00
N LEU A 16 -8.64 4.15 -41.57
CA LEU A 16 -7.34 4.45 -40.93
C LEU A 16 -7.50 5.38 -39.72
N LEU A 17 -8.35 6.43 -39.84
CA LEU A 17 -8.65 7.34 -38.74
C LEU A 17 -9.35 6.63 -37.58
N VAL A 18 -10.32 5.76 -37.86
CA VAL A 18 -11.01 4.98 -36.83
C VAL A 18 -10.06 4.02 -36.12
N SER A 19 -9.13 3.40 -36.85
CA SER A 19 -8.11 2.51 -36.29
C SER A 19 -7.10 3.24 -35.38
N LEU A 20 -6.66 4.43 -35.79
CA LEU A 20 -5.78 5.29 -34.99
C LEU A 20 -6.47 5.80 -33.72
N LEU A 21 -7.71 6.28 -33.83
CA LEU A 21 -8.48 6.79 -32.69
C LEU A 21 -8.81 5.69 -31.68
N SER A 22 -9.22 4.51 -32.13
CA SER A 22 -9.48 3.35 -31.27
C SER A 22 -8.22 2.83 -30.58
N GLY A 23 -7.08 2.80 -31.28
CA GLY A 23 -5.79 2.45 -30.69
C GLY A 23 -5.36 3.42 -29.59
N LEU A 24 -5.57 4.72 -29.81
CA LEU A 24 -5.23 5.77 -28.85
C LEU A 24 -6.12 5.73 -27.60
N LEU A 25 -7.43 5.49 -27.78
CA LEU A 25 -8.37 5.25 -26.67
C LEU A 25 -8.02 3.99 -25.88
N GLY A 26 -7.67 2.90 -26.57
CA GLY A 26 -7.22 1.65 -25.92
C GLY A 26 -5.94 1.85 -25.12
N ALA A 27 -4.97 2.59 -25.65
CA ALA A 27 -3.73 2.91 -24.95
C ALA A 27 -3.97 3.80 -23.72
N LEU A 28 -4.85 4.80 -23.81
CA LEU A 28 -5.21 5.66 -22.68
C LEU A 28 -5.96 4.89 -21.58
N LEU A 29 -6.89 4.00 -21.95
CA LEU A 29 -7.59 3.14 -21.00
C LEU A 29 -6.65 2.14 -20.34
N GLY A 30 -5.75 1.51 -21.12
CA GLY A 30 -4.73 0.61 -20.60
C GLY A 30 -3.77 1.32 -19.64
N ALA A 31 -3.31 2.52 -19.98
CA ALA A 31 -2.46 3.34 -19.12
C ALA A 31 -3.19 3.75 -17.83
N TRP A 32 -4.47 4.11 -17.91
CA TRP A 32 -5.27 4.50 -16.74
C TRP A 32 -5.52 3.32 -15.78
N ILE A 33 -5.90 2.16 -16.32
CA ILE A 33 -6.08 0.92 -15.54
C ILE A 33 -4.75 0.48 -14.93
N GLY A 34 -3.67 0.51 -15.72
CA GLY A 34 -2.32 0.18 -15.28
C GLY A 34 -1.84 1.09 -14.15
N ALA A 35 -2.02 2.40 -14.28
CA ALA A 35 -1.64 3.37 -13.26
C ALA A 35 -2.41 3.15 -11.94
N ARG A 36 -3.71 2.85 -12.02
CA ARG A 36 -4.54 2.60 -10.83
C ARG A 36 -4.15 1.31 -10.12
N SER A 37 -3.84 0.25 -10.88
CA SER A 37 -3.35 -1.02 -10.34
C SER A 37 -1.99 -0.85 -9.66
N SER A 38 -1.04 -0.15 -10.31
CA SER A 38 0.30 0.11 -9.76
C SER A 38 0.26 0.95 -8.49
N ALA A 39 -0.55 2.01 -8.44
CA ALA A 39 -0.68 2.85 -7.24
C ALA A 39 -1.24 2.05 -6.05
N LYS A 40 -2.09 1.06 -6.31
CA LYS A 40 -2.63 0.20 -5.28
C LYS A 40 -1.59 -0.78 -4.76
N LEU A 41 -0.88 -1.46 -5.66
CA LEU A 41 0.16 -2.43 -5.31
C LEU A 41 1.28 -1.75 -4.49
N GLU A 42 1.60 -0.51 -4.86
CA GLU A 42 2.56 0.33 -4.15
C GLU A 42 2.10 0.65 -2.71
N ARG A 43 0.82 0.98 -2.51
CA ARG A 43 0.28 1.19 -1.15
C ARG A 43 0.33 -0.07 -0.29
N GLU A 44 0.00 -1.23 -0.87
CA GLU A 44 0.07 -2.51 -0.15
C GLU A 44 1.52 -2.82 0.25
N ARG A 45 2.46 -2.63 -0.67
CA ARG A 45 3.90 -2.79 -0.41
C ARG A 45 4.38 -1.85 0.71
N GLN A 46 4.00 -0.58 0.66
CA GLN A 46 4.33 0.41 1.70
C GLN A 46 3.80 -0.02 3.07
N LEU A 47 2.55 -0.51 3.13
CA LEU A 47 1.97 -0.96 4.40
C LEU A 47 2.72 -2.19 4.96
N VAL A 48 3.07 -3.16 4.12
CA VAL A 48 3.89 -4.31 4.53
C VAL A 48 5.25 -3.87 5.06
N GLU A 49 5.91 -2.93 4.37
CA GLU A 49 7.22 -2.42 4.76
C GLU A 49 7.18 -1.69 6.10
N LEU A 50 6.14 -0.87 6.33
CA LEU A 50 5.94 -0.16 7.61
C LEU A 50 5.75 -1.15 8.77
N TYR A 51 4.88 -2.16 8.59
CA TYR A 51 4.72 -3.19 9.62
C TYR A 51 6.00 -3.99 9.87
N ALA A 52 6.71 -4.39 8.81
CA ALA A 52 7.98 -5.08 8.93
C ALA A 52 9.00 -4.26 9.73
N ARG A 53 9.03 -2.94 9.50
CA ARG A 53 9.88 -2.01 10.26
C ARG A 53 9.52 -1.96 11.74
N VAL A 54 8.23 -1.90 12.07
CA VAL A 54 7.76 -1.96 13.47
C VAL A 54 8.21 -3.27 14.12
N PHE A 55 8.00 -4.42 13.47
CA PHE A 55 8.41 -5.72 14.01
C PHE A 55 9.94 -5.82 14.19
N ALA A 56 10.72 -5.30 13.24
CA ALA A 56 12.17 -5.31 13.31
C ALA A 56 12.69 -4.42 14.45
N SER A 57 12.25 -3.17 14.51
CA SER A 57 12.63 -2.22 15.57
C SER A 57 12.20 -2.71 16.95
N PHE A 58 11.04 -3.38 17.03
CA PHE A 58 10.59 -4.01 18.26
C PHE A 58 11.55 -5.10 18.73
N ASN A 59 11.94 -6.02 17.84
CA ASN A 59 12.89 -7.08 18.17
C ASN A 59 14.27 -6.53 18.55
N GLU A 60 14.74 -5.47 17.89
CA GLU A 60 15.98 -4.80 18.25
C GLU A 60 15.91 -4.20 19.65
N LEU A 61 14.79 -3.57 20.00
CA LEU A 61 14.55 -3.06 21.34
C LEU A 61 14.51 -4.18 22.41
N LEU A 62 13.98 -5.35 22.06
CA LEU A 62 14.01 -6.52 22.96
C LEU A 62 15.42 -7.06 23.18
N ARG A 63 16.25 -7.01 22.15
CA ARG A 63 17.65 -7.44 22.21
C ARG A 63 18.47 -6.47 23.05
N ASP A 64 18.29 -5.17 22.84
CA ASP A 64 19.02 -4.13 23.55
C ASP A 64 18.15 -2.89 23.76
N ARG A 65 17.94 -2.51 25.03
CA ARG A 65 17.03 -1.43 25.41
C ARG A 65 17.74 -0.08 25.46
N THR A 66 18.29 0.35 24.33
CA THR A 66 18.91 1.67 24.19
C THR A 66 17.88 2.75 23.86
N PRO A 67 18.16 4.03 24.20
CA PRO A 67 17.35 5.15 23.74
C PRO A 67 17.24 5.22 22.21
N ALA A 68 18.29 4.81 21.49
CA ALA A 68 18.31 4.75 20.03
C ALA A 68 17.29 3.73 19.50
N ASN A 69 17.24 2.53 20.08
CA ASN A 69 16.27 1.50 19.68
C ASN A 69 14.83 1.90 20.02
N LEU A 70 14.64 2.62 21.14
CA LEU A 70 13.33 3.14 21.52
C LEU A 70 12.83 4.23 20.54
N ALA A 71 13.72 5.15 20.16
CA ALA A 71 13.43 6.15 19.13
C ALA A 71 13.16 5.51 17.76
N ALA A 72 13.91 4.47 17.39
CA ALA A 72 13.70 3.74 16.14
C ALA A 72 12.31 3.07 16.11
N LEU A 73 11.88 2.46 17.21
CA LEU A 73 10.55 1.88 17.33
C LEU A 73 9.45 2.96 17.26
N SER A 74 9.58 4.06 18.01
CA SER A 74 8.62 5.17 17.98
C SER A 74 8.46 5.76 16.57
N ALA A 75 9.57 5.95 15.84
CA ALA A 75 9.55 6.41 14.46
C ALA A 75 8.85 5.40 13.53
N ALA A 76 9.10 4.10 13.69
CA ALA A 76 8.44 3.06 12.92
C ALA A 76 6.93 3.01 13.21
N VAL A 77 6.53 3.11 14.48
CA VAL A 77 5.14 3.18 14.92
C VAL A 77 4.44 4.39 14.32
N SER A 78 5.01 5.58 14.47
CA SER A 78 4.47 6.82 13.90
C SER A 78 4.30 6.71 12.38
N GLY A 79 5.27 6.14 11.68
CA GLY A 79 5.18 5.91 10.24
C GLY A 79 4.04 4.96 9.85
N ALA A 80 3.86 3.86 10.60
CA ALA A 80 2.78 2.91 10.36
C ALA A 80 1.39 3.52 10.61
N MET A 81 1.25 4.35 11.66
CA MET A 81 -0.01 5.02 12.03
C MET A 81 -0.53 5.97 10.94
N LEU A 82 0.34 6.48 10.06
CA LEU A 82 -0.08 7.35 8.95
C LEU A 82 -0.88 6.62 7.86
N VAL A 83 -0.72 5.30 7.77
CA VAL A 83 -1.23 4.50 6.64
C VAL A 83 -2.20 3.41 7.08
N CYS A 84 -2.06 2.87 8.30
CA CYS A 84 -2.85 1.75 8.76
C CYS A 84 -4.32 2.13 9.08
N SER A 85 -5.13 1.12 9.39
CA SER A 85 -6.50 1.36 9.85
C SER A 85 -6.53 1.99 11.25
N LYS A 86 -7.66 2.61 11.61
CA LYS A 86 -7.88 3.17 12.96
C LYS A 86 -7.77 2.13 14.07
N GLN A 87 -8.10 0.87 13.78
CA GLN A 87 -7.93 -0.22 14.75
C GLN A 87 -6.44 -0.50 14.99
N SER A 88 -5.65 -0.62 13.93
CA SER A 88 -4.20 -0.80 14.02
C SER A 88 -3.50 0.39 14.69
N GLU A 89 -3.97 1.60 14.41
CA GLU A 89 -3.47 2.84 15.03
C GLU A 89 -3.62 2.81 16.55
N ALA A 90 -4.77 2.36 17.06
CA ALA A 90 -4.99 2.23 18.51
C ALA A 90 -4.05 1.21 19.17
N ILE A 91 -3.81 0.07 18.51
CA ILE A 91 -2.88 -0.96 19.02
C ILE A 91 -1.44 -0.44 19.01
N LEU A 92 -1.04 0.26 17.94
CA LEU A 92 0.28 0.87 17.81
C LEU A 92 0.52 1.97 18.86
N ALA A 93 -0.49 2.79 19.14
CA ALA A 93 -0.41 3.81 20.20
C ALA A 93 -0.26 3.18 21.60
N GLU A 94 -0.99 2.09 21.88
CA GLU A 94 -0.83 1.38 23.16
C GLU A 94 0.53 0.69 23.26
N LEU A 95 1.05 0.14 22.15
CA LEU A 95 2.40 -0.40 22.08
C LEU A 95 3.45 0.65 22.44
N GLU A 96 3.39 1.84 21.81
CA GLU A 96 4.33 2.92 22.09
C GLU A 96 4.27 3.36 23.56
N LYS A 97 3.07 3.57 24.09
CA LYS A 97 2.85 3.92 25.50
C LYS A 97 3.44 2.88 26.45
N THR A 98 3.20 1.59 26.18
CA THR A 98 3.71 0.47 26.99
C THR A 98 5.23 0.40 26.96
N VAL A 99 5.84 0.64 25.79
CA VAL A 99 7.31 0.65 25.64
C VAL A 99 7.95 1.76 26.46
N VAL A 100 7.32 2.95 26.49
CA VAL A 100 7.81 4.13 27.18
C VAL A 100 7.64 4.03 28.70
N SER A 101 6.57 3.40 29.20
CA SER A 101 6.22 3.40 30.62
C SER A 101 7.14 2.56 31.54
N GLN A 102 8.21 1.93 31.02
CA GLN A 102 9.13 1.03 31.72
C GLN A 102 8.51 -0.23 32.36
N GLU A 103 7.20 -0.27 32.62
CA GLU A 103 6.39 -1.43 33.03
C GLU A 103 6.19 -2.42 31.88
N PHE A 104 7.31 -2.90 31.37
CA PHE A 104 7.37 -3.75 30.19
C PHE A 104 7.20 -5.22 30.58
N ASP A 105 6.00 -5.57 31.04
CA ASP A 105 5.65 -6.95 31.37
C ASP A 105 5.70 -7.83 30.11
N GLY A 106 6.34 -9.00 30.24
CA GLY A 106 6.50 -9.97 29.18
C GLY A 106 5.17 -10.49 28.62
N MET A 107 4.12 -10.60 29.45
CA MET A 107 2.79 -11.04 29.00
C MET A 107 2.06 -9.96 28.21
N VAL A 108 1.99 -8.73 28.74
CA VAL A 108 1.38 -7.58 28.05
C VAL A 108 2.02 -7.38 26.67
N ARG A 109 3.34 -7.50 26.61
CA ARG A 109 4.11 -7.48 25.37
C ARG A 109 3.66 -8.53 24.35
N GLN A 110 3.56 -9.80 24.77
CA GLN A 110 3.17 -10.87 23.85
C GLN A 110 1.74 -10.68 23.34
N GLY A 111 0.84 -10.22 24.21
CA GLY A 111 -0.54 -9.86 23.86
C GLY A 111 -0.58 -8.79 22.77
N LEU A 112 0.06 -7.65 23.01
CA LEU A 112 0.09 -6.53 22.06
C LEU A 112 0.70 -6.91 20.70
N MET A 113 1.79 -7.68 20.69
CA MET A 113 2.42 -8.10 19.43
C MET A 113 1.57 -9.10 18.65
N ARG A 114 0.81 -9.96 19.35
CA ARG A 114 -0.17 -10.85 18.70
C ARG A 114 -1.31 -10.04 18.10
N GLU A 115 -1.89 -9.12 18.87
CA GLU A 115 -2.97 -8.24 18.40
C GLU A 115 -2.53 -7.39 17.21
N LEU A 116 -1.32 -6.83 17.25
CA LEU A 116 -0.74 -6.08 16.14
C LEU A 116 -0.60 -6.93 14.89
N ARG A 117 -0.13 -8.18 15.01
CA ARG A 117 -0.02 -9.11 13.87
C ARG A 117 -1.38 -9.42 13.27
N GLU A 118 -2.38 -9.70 14.10
CA GLU A 118 -3.74 -9.97 13.64
C GLU A 118 -4.35 -8.74 12.96
N SER A 119 -4.12 -7.55 13.51
CA SER A 119 -4.60 -6.30 12.91
C SER A 119 -3.90 -6.00 11.58
N ALA A 120 -2.59 -6.18 11.49
CA ALA A 120 -1.84 -6.05 10.24
C ALA A 120 -2.36 -7.00 9.16
N GLN A 121 -2.66 -8.26 9.51
CA GLN A 121 -3.26 -9.21 8.58
C GLN A 121 -4.66 -8.77 8.12
N ARG A 122 -5.47 -8.18 9.00
CA ARG A 122 -6.79 -7.62 8.64
C ARG A 122 -6.66 -6.43 7.71
N ASP A 123 -5.71 -5.54 7.96
CA ASP A 123 -5.45 -4.38 7.10
C ASP A 123 -5.04 -4.85 5.71
N LEU A 124 -4.07 -5.78 5.61
CA LEU A 124 -3.65 -6.34 4.32
C LEU A 124 -4.79 -7.04 3.57
N LYS A 125 -5.63 -7.83 4.26
CA LYS A 125 -6.82 -8.46 3.64
C LYS A 125 -7.84 -7.44 3.15
N THR A 126 -8.04 -6.36 3.89
CA THR A 126 -8.94 -5.26 3.49
C THR A 126 -8.42 -4.58 2.23
N PHE A 127 -7.11 -4.32 2.17
CA PHE A 127 -6.46 -3.80 0.97
C PHE A 127 -6.60 -4.77 -0.21
N HIS A 128 -6.46 -6.08 0.00
CA HIS A 128 -6.63 -7.07 -1.06
C HIS A 128 -8.06 -7.13 -1.62
N ARG A 129 -9.10 -6.95 -0.79
CA ARG A 129 -10.51 -7.01 -1.24
C ARG A 129 -10.97 -5.81 -2.07
N LEU A 130 -10.30 -4.68 -1.95
CA LEU A 130 -10.63 -3.49 -2.75
C LEU A 130 -9.99 -3.55 -4.15
N ALA A 131 -9.41 -4.70 -4.55
CA ALA A 131 -8.52 -4.88 -5.72
C ALA A 131 -9.29 -5.58 -6.82
#